data_AF-A0A1G5D8S6-F1
#
_entry.id   AF-A0A1G5D8S6-F1
#
_cell.length_a   1.000
_cell.length_b   1.000
_cell.length_c   1.000
_cell.angle_alpha   90.00
_cell.angle_beta   90.00
_cell.angle_gamma   90.00
#
_symmetry.space_group_name_H-M   'P 1'
#
loop_
_entity.id
_entity.type
_entity.pdbx_description
1 polymer ?
#
loop_
_entity_poly.entity_id
_entity_poly.type
_entity_poly.pdbx_seq_one_letter_code
_entity_poly.pdbx_strand_id
1 'polypeptide(L)'
;MAKTVLGKCPNCGENVVIGKYGPNCSAKCGMRFGYAMGRRLSDQEVETLLAGEHILLRNLTNKEGTEYNAYLTPNGVQEYSYEKDGETKSGIQWKFDFEFPEDDELPEEEPPFGNIDIDDSELPFN
;
A
#
# COMPACT_ATOMS: atom_id res chain seq x y z
N MET A 1 -12.09 -21.55 8.51
CA MET A 1 -11.54 -20.18 8.59
C MET A 1 -11.91 -19.49 7.28
N ALA A 2 -12.83 -18.52 7.32
CA ALA A 2 -13.16 -17.74 6.14
C ALA A 2 -11.99 -16.81 5.83
N LYS A 3 -11.50 -16.81 4.59
CA LYS A 3 -10.50 -15.82 4.16
C LYS A 3 -11.25 -14.55 3.78
N THR A 4 -10.85 -13.40 4.32
CA THR A 4 -11.38 -12.10 3.92
C THR A 4 -11.02 -11.85 2.47
N VAL A 5 -12.04 -11.50 1.66
CA VAL A 5 -11.88 -11.15 0.24
C VAL A 5 -11.71 -9.63 0.16
N LEU A 6 -10.62 -9.19 -0.47
CA LEU A 6 -10.31 -7.77 -0.66
C LEU A 6 -10.84 -7.22 -1.99
N GLY A 7 -11.06 -8.08 -2.99
CA GLY A 7 -11.48 -7.64 -4.31
C GLY A 7 -11.19 -8.66 -5.41
N LYS A 8 -11.23 -8.19 -6.66
CA LYS A 8 -10.99 -9.01 -7.86
C LYS A 8 -9.58 -8.81 -8.39
N CYS A 9 -8.89 -9.91 -8.70
CA CYS A 9 -7.55 -9.89 -9.26
C CYS A 9 -7.58 -9.27 -10.66
N PRO A 10 -6.85 -8.18 -10.92
CA PRO A 10 -6.87 -7.51 -12.23
C PRO A 10 -6.18 -8.33 -13.33
N ASN A 11 -5.40 -9.36 -12.95
CA ASN A 11 -4.77 -10.27 -13.92
C ASN A 11 -5.70 -11.41 -14.39
N CYS A 12 -6.53 -11.97 -13.51
CA CYS A 12 -7.26 -13.22 -13.81
C CYS A 12 -8.73 -13.24 -13.41
N GLY A 13 -9.24 -12.18 -12.75
CA GLY A 13 -10.64 -12.07 -12.33
C GLY A 13 -10.99 -12.78 -11.01
N GLU A 14 -10.13 -13.65 -10.47
CA GLU A 14 -10.42 -14.36 -9.22
C GLU A 14 -10.22 -13.52 -7.96
N ASN A 15 -10.78 -13.99 -6.85
CA ASN A 15 -10.75 -13.25 -5.59
C ASN A 15 -9.32 -13.07 -5.07
N VAL A 16 -8.99 -11.84 -4.66
CA VAL A 16 -7.83 -11.56 -3.83
C VAL A 16 -8.24 -11.74 -2.37
N VAL A 17 -7.46 -12.49 -1.61
CA VAL A 17 -7.75 -12.85 -0.23
C VAL A 17 -6.58 -12.59 0.69
N ILE A 18 -6.86 -12.23 1.95
CA ILE A 18 -5.81 -12.11 2.98
C ILE A 18 -5.31 -13.51 3.37
N GLY A 19 -4.01 -13.76 3.20
CA GLY A 19 -3.32 -14.97 3.65
C GLY A 19 -2.31 -14.69 4.75
N LYS A 20 -1.61 -15.74 5.21
CA LYS A 20 -0.60 -15.64 6.30
C LYS A 20 0.49 -14.60 6.04
N TYR A 21 0.86 -14.37 4.78
CA TYR A 21 1.95 -13.47 4.39
C TYR A 21 1.45 -12.17 3.75
N GLY A 22 0.14 -11.94 3.75
CA GLY A 22 -0.52 -10.81 3.09
C GLY A 22 -1.46 -11.21 1.95
N PRO A 23 -1.90 -10.23 1.15
CA PRO A 23 -2.88 -10.44 0.08
C PRO A 23 -2.33 -11.34 -1.03
N ASN A 24 -3.15 -12.31 -1.47
CA ASN A 24 -2.81 -13.21 -2.56
C ASN A 24 -4.05 -13.56 -3.39
N CYS A 25 -3.84 -13.86 -4.67
CA CYS A 25 -4.90 -14.38 -5.54
C CYS A 25 -5.28 -15.81 -5.12
N SER A 26 -6.58 -16.08 -4.97
CA SER A 26 -7.11 -17.40 -4.60
C SER A 26 -6.74 -18.49 -5.62
N ALA A 27 -6.64 -18.13 -6.91
CA ALA A 27 -6.20 -19.01 -8.00
C ALA A 27 -4.67 -19.12 -8.11
N LYS A 28 -3.89 -18.41 -7.29
CA LYS A 28 -2.42 -18.38 -7.33
C LYS A 28 -1.84 -18.09 -8.72
N CYS A 29 -2.46 -17.17 -9.46
CA CYS A 29 -2.09 -16.81 -10.84
C CYS A 29 -0.68 -16.18 -11.03
N GLY A 30 0.13 -16.07 -9.97
CA GLY A 30 1.49 -15.50 -10.05
C GLY A 30 1.57 -13.97 -9.95
N MET A 31 0.45 -13.25 -9.81
CA MET A 31 0.46 -11.81 -9.58
C MET A 31 0.87 -11.46 -8.14
N ARG A 32 1.78 -10.48 -7.99
CA ARG A 32 2.18 -9.89 -6.70
C ARG A 32 1.30 -8.69 -6.35
N PHE A 33 0.83 -8.64 -5.11
CA PHE A 33 -0.04 -7.56 -4.60
C PHE A 33 0.62 -6.70 -3.52
N GLY A 34 1.54 -7.27 -2.73
CA GLY A 34 1.98 -6.66 -1.47
C GLY A 34 3.11 -5.64 -1.57
N TYR A 35 3.54 -5.23 -2.77
CA TYR A 35 4.64 -4.29 -2.93
C TYR A 35 4.41 -3.30 -4.07
N ALA A 36 4.75 -2.04 -3.83
CA ALA A 36 4.83 -0.97 -4.82
C ALA A 36 6.02 -0.07 -4.49
N MET A 37 6.80 0.34 -5.49
CA MET A 37 7.98 1.22 -5.32
C MET A 37 8.95 0.80 -4.21
N GLY A 38 9.15 -0.51 -4.03
CA GLY A 38 10.03 -1.06 -2.97
C GLY A 38 9.44 -1.05 -1.56
N ARG A 39 8.25 -0.46 -1.36
CA ARG A 39 7.53 -0.43 -0.09
C ARG A 39 6.46 -1.52 -0.04
N ARG A 40 6.30 -2.13 1.14
CA ARG A 40 5.27 -3.15 1.38
C ARG A 40 3.92 -2.47 1.62
N LEU A 41 2.92 -2.81 0.81
CA LEU A 41 1.56 -2.30 0.96
C LEU A 41 0.83 -3.01 2.12
N SER A 42 0.00 -2.26 2.85
CA SER A 42 -0.95 -2.81 3.82
C SER A 42 -2.15 -3.46 3.12
N ASP A 43 -2.90 -4.28 3.86
CA ASP A 43 -4.09 -4.95 3.33
C ASP A 43 -5.14 -3.94 2.84
N GLN A 44 -5.31 -2.81 3.56
CA GLN A 44 -6.24 -1.75 3.19
C GLN A 44 -5.80 -1.01 1.93
N GLU A 45 -4.51 -0.70 1.78
CA GLU A 45 -4.01 -0.07 0.54
C GLU A 45 -4.20 -0.99 -0.66
N VAL A 46 -4.00 -2.31 -0.48
CA VAL A 46 -4.28 -3.27 -1.56
C VAL A 46 -5.76 -3.31 -1.89
N GLU A 47 -6.64 -3.25 -0.90
CA GLU A 47 -8.10 -3.14 -1.11
C GLU A 47 -8.47 -1.88 -1.91
N THR A 48 -7.96 -0.71 -1.53
CA THR A 48 -8.14 0.56 -2.25
C THR A 48 -7.68 0.47 -3.70
N LEU A 49 -6.49 -0.10 -3.94
CA LEU A 49 -5.99 -0.32 -5.30
C LEU A 49 -6.85 -1.31 -6.12
N LEU A 50 -7.40 -2.35 -5.48
CA LEU A 50 -8.31 -3.29 -6.13
C LEU A 50 -9.68 -2.67 -6.46
N ALA A 51 -10.09 -1.64 -5.71
CA ALA A 51 -11.25 -0.81 -6.02
C ALA A 51 -11.02 0.17 -7.19
N GLY A 52 -9.76 0.33 -7.63
CA GLY A 52 -9.37 1.25 -8.69
C GLY A 52 -9.11 2.68 -8.21
N GLU A 53 -8.97 2.88 -6.90
CA GLU A 53 -8.66 4.17 -6.29
C GLU A 53 -7.15 4.39 -6.18
N HIS A 54 -6.75 5.65 -5.98
CA HIS A 54 -5.34 6.00 -5.75
C HIS A 54 -4.97 5.89 -4.26
N ILE A 55 -3.68 5.72 -3.99
CA ILE A 55 -3.13 5.77 -2.63
C ILE A 55 -1.96 6.75 -2.56
N LEU A 56 -1.83 7.46 -1.44
CA LEU A 56 -0.67 8.28 -1.14
C LEU A 56 0.38 7.45 -0.39
N LEU A 57 1.50 7.18 -1.04
CA LEU A 57 2.68 6.64 -0.36
C LEU A 57 3.57 7.78 0.10
N ARG A 58 3.91 7.75 1.39
CA ARG A 58 4.76 8.76 2.04
C ARG A 58 6.16 8.21 2.29
N ASN A 59 7.14 9.11 2.40
CA ASN A 59 8.53 8.80 2.76
C ASN A 59 9.17 7.72 1.86
N LEU A 60 8.89 7.78 0.56
CA LEU A 60 9.56 6.95 -0.43
C LEU A 60 10.98 7.49 -0.65
N THR A 61 11.97 6.61 -0.67
CA THR A 61 13.36 7.02 -0.93
C THR A 61 13.73 6.74 -2.38
N ASN A 62 14.20 7.75 -3.11
CA ASN A 62 14.70 7.57 -4.47
C ASN A 62 16.12 6.94 -4.45
N LYS A 63 16.68 6.67 -5.63
CA LYS A 63 18.03 6.09 -5.73
C LYS A 63 19.14 7.01 -5.19
N GLU A 64 18.88 8.31 -5.11
CA GLU A 64 19.80 9.34 -4.62
C GLU A 64 19.70 9.55 -3.10
N GLY A 65 18.75 8.88 -2.44
CA GLY A 65 18.53 9.00 -1.00
C GLY A 65 17.57 10.12 -0.60
N THR A 66 16.95 10.81 -1.55
CA THR A 66 15.94 11.85 -1.28
C THR A 66 14.59 11.22 -0.98
N GLU A 67 13.95 11.70 0.08
CA GLU A 67 12.60 11.30 0.46
C GLU A 67 11.55 12.10 -0.32
N TYR A 68 10.49 11.44 -0.77
CA TYR A 68 9.38 12.05 -1.48
C TYR A 68 8.07 11.32 -1.20
N ASN A 69 6.95 12.02 -1.43
CA ASN A 69 5.61 11.46 -1.38
C ASN A 69 5.06 11.29 -2.79
N ALA A 70 4.10 10.39 -2.96
CA ALA A 70 3.58 10.02 -4.27
C ALA A 70 2.16 9.47 -4.22
N TYR A 71 1.30 9.95 -5.11
CA TYR A 71 0.08 9.25 -5.45
C TYR A 71 0.38 8.14 -6.44
N LEU A 72 -0.16 6.95 -6.18
CA LEU A 72 -0.16 5.83 -7.11
C LEU A 72 -1.58 5.50 -7.53
N THR A 73 -1.81 5.49 -8.84
CA THR A 73 -3.07 5.09 -9.45
C THR A 73 -2.87 3.77 -10.21
N PRO A 74 -3.64 2.71 -9.91
CA PRO A 74 -3.48 1.43 -10.60
C PRO A 74 -3.95 1.53 -12.05
N ASN A 75 -3.03 1.33 -12.99
CA ASN A 75 -3.28 1.37 -14.44
C ASN A 75 -2.97 0.01 -15.08
N GLY A 76 -3.59 -1.03 -14.53
CA GLY A 76 -3.49 -2.40 -15.02
C GLY A 76 -2.32 -3.20 -14.43
N VAL A 77 -1.85 -4.18 -15.21
CA VAL A 77 -0.80 -5.11 -14.80
C VAL A 77 0.32 -5.16 -15.83
N GLN A 78 1.51 -5.53 -15.38
CA GLN A 78 2.69 -5.70 -16.24
C GLN A 78 3.52 -6.89 -15.79
N GLU A 79 4.22 -7.50 -16.75
CA GLU A 79 5.18 -8.56 -16.48
C GLU A 79 6.51 -7.96 -15.99
N TYR A 80 7.18 -8.66 -15.08
CA TYR A 80 8.55 -8.36 -14.69
C TYR A 80 9.42 -9.61 -14.81
N SER A 81 10.70 -9.40 -15.09
CA SER A 81 11.71 -10.45 -15.07
C SER A 81 13.02 -9.85 -14.58
N TYR A 82 13.69 -10.52 -13.65
CA TYR A 82 15.04 -10.16 -13.21
C TYR A 82 15.83 -11.43 -12.89
N GLU A 83 17.14 -11.35 -13.07
CA GLU A 83 18.05 -12.42 -12.66
C GLU A 83 18.52 -12.18 -11.23
N LYS A 84 18.46 -13.22 -10.41
CA LYS A 84 18.98 -13.21 -9.05
C LYS A 84 19.65 -14.55 -8.78
N ASP A 85 20.91 -14.52 -8.38
CA ASP A 85 21.71 -15.71 -8.03
C ASP A 85 21.77 -16.77 -9.16
N GLY A 86 21.79 -16.32 -10.43
CA GLY A 86 21.78 -17.20 -11.60
C GLY A 86 20.42 -17.82 -11.94
N GLU A 87 19.36 -17.47 -11.21
CA GLU A 87 17.99 -17.86 -11.51
C GLU A 87 17.18 -16.66 -12.06
N THR A 88 16.48 -16.85 -13.18
CA THR A 88 15.50 -15.87 -13.66
C THR A 88 14.24 -15.95 -12.79
N LYS A 89 13.90 -14.85 -12.12
CA LYS A 89 12.63 -14.68 -11.42
C LYS A 89 11.72 -13.80 -12.27
N SER A 90 10.55 -14.31 -12.62
CA SER A 90 9.53 -13.57 -13.36
C SER A 90 8.16 -13.67 -12.70
N GLY A 91 7.26 -12.79 -13.11
CA GLY A 91 5.87 -12.81 -12.68
C GLY A 91 5.12 -11.57 -13.12
N ILE A 92 3.94 -11.36 -12.54
CA ILE A 92 3.05 -10.25 -12.87
C ILE A 92 2.96 -9.32 -11.65
N GLN A 93 2.99 -8.02 -11.89
CA GLN A 93 2.84 -6.99 -10.87
C GLN A 93 1.91 -5.88 -11.36
N TRP A 94 1.53 -5.00 -10.44
CA TRP A 94 0.80 -3.79 -10.79
C TRP A 94 1.59 -2.92 -11.77
N LYS A 95 0.86 -2.28 -12.69
CA LYS A 95 1.32 -1.11 -13.39
C LYS A 95 0.66 0.10 -12.73
N PHE A 96 1.45 1.10 -12.36
CA PHE A 96 0.96 2.32 -11.72
C PHE A 96 1.28 3.52 -12.59
N ASP A 97 0.33 4.44 -12.66
CA ASP A 97 0.63 5.84 -12.94
C ASP A 97 1.02 6.53 -11.64
N PHE A 98 1.87 7.54 -11.76
CA PHE A 98 2.53 8.19 -10.64
C PHE A 98 2.32 9.70 -10.75
N GLU A 99 1.93 10.32 -9.64
CA GLU A 99 1.75 11.77 -9.54
C GLU A 99 2.41 12.26 -8.24
N PHE A 100 3.23 13.31 -8.35
CA PHE A 100 3.78 13.96 -7.16
C PHE A 100 2.70 14.90 -6.58
N PRO A 101 2.41 14.81 -5.28
CA PRO A 101 1.51 15.77 -4.63
C PRO A 101 2.11 17.17 -4.72
N GLU A 102 1.26 18.18 -4.96
CA GLU A 102 1.63 19.56 -4.68
C GLU A 102 1.70 19.77 -3.16
N ASP A 103 2.54 20.70 -2.68
CA ASP A 103 2.77 20.91 -1.24
C ASP A 103 1.47 21.21 -0.46
N ASP A 104 0.47 21.81 -1.11
CA ASP A 104 -0.84 22.18 -0.53
C ASP A 104 -1.87 21.02 -0.54
N GLU A 105 -1.62 19.93 -1.26
CA GLU A 105 -2.58 18.82 -1.43
C GLU A 105 -2.34 17.63 -0.49
N LEU A 106 -1.23 17.63 0.24
CA LEU A 106 -0.99 16.61 1.26
C LEU A 106 -2.00 16.80 2.39
N PRO A 107 -2.84 15.78 2.72
CA PRO A 107 -3.72 15.92 3.86
C PRO A 107 -2.86 16.17 5.09
N GLU A 108 -3.15 17.28 5.78
CA GLU A 108 -2.48 17.68 7.01
C GLU A 108 -2.54 16.48 7.96
N GLU A 109 -1.38 15.99 8.40
CA GLU A 109 -1.37 14.92 9.38
C GLU A 109 -2.04 15.46 10.64
N GLU A 110 -3.23 14.93 10.98
CA GLU A 110 -3.88 15.33 12.21
C GLU A 110 -2.88 15.11 13.35
N PRO A 111 -2.56 16.17 14.14
CA PRO A 111 -1.56 16.05 15.18
C PRO A 111 -1.98 14.92 16.14
N PRO A 112 -1.06 14.03 16.56
CA PRO A 112 -1.39 12.81 17.29
C PRO A 112 -1.96 13.02 18.71
N PHE A 113 -2.40 14.22 19.07
CA PHE A 113 -2.93 14.52 20.37
C PHE A 113 -4.18 15.38 20.23
N GLY A 114 -5.33 14.72 20.31
CA GLY A 114 -6.49 15.36 20.90
C GLY A 114 -6.08 15.85 22.29
N ASN A 115 -6.26 17.14 22.54
CA ASN A 115 -6.04 17.73 23.86
C ASN A 115 -6.84 16.90 24.87
N ILE A 116 -6.14 16.13 25.71
CA ILE A 116 -6.75 15.64 26.95
C ILE A 116 -6.82 16.89 27.82
N ASP A 117 -7.99 17.51 27.86
CA ASP A 117 -8.35 18.45 28.92
C ASP A 117 -8.27 17.66 30.24
N ILE A 118 -7.10 17.69 30.89
CA ILE A 118 -6.96 17.29 32.27
C ILE A 118 -7.66 18.38 33.07
N ASP A 119 -8.88 18.11 33.53
CA ASP A 119 -9.58 18.96 34.47
C ASP A 119 -8.74 19.04 35.75
N ASP A 120 -8.16 20.23 36.00
CA ASP A 120 -7.34 20.62 37.15
C ASP A 120 -8.14 20.66 38.47
N SER A 121 -9.13 19.78 38.65
CA SER A 121 -9.89 19.67 39.90
C SER A 121 -9.50 18.47 40.76
N GLU A 122 -8.64 17.56 40.25
CA GLU A 122 -8.18 16.38 41.00
C GLU A 122 -6.71 16.49 41.47
N LEU A 123 -6.19 17.70 41.69
CA LEU A 123 -5.00 17.87 42.53
C LEU A 123 -5.44 17.93 43.99
N PRO A 124 -5.20 16.88 44.81
CA PRO A 124 -5.43 16.99 46.24
C PRO A 124 -4.41 17.97 46.82
N PHE A 125 -4.87 19.18 47.15
CA PHE A 125 -4.29 19.91 48.27
C PHE A 125 -4.59 19.09 49.53
N ASN A 126 -3.59 18.36 50.01
CA ASN A 126 -3.22 18.16 51.43
C ASN A 126 -2.51 16.82 51.68
#